data_AF-A0A4Q3SX84-F1
#
_entry.id   AF-A0A4Q3SX84-F1
#
_cell.length_a   1.000
_cell.length_b   1.000
_cell.length_c   1.000
_cell.angle_alpha   90.00
_cell.angle_beta   90.00
_cell.angle_gamma   90.00
#
_symmetry.space_group_name_H-M   'P 1'
#
loop_
_entity.id
_entity.type
_entity.pdbx_description
1 polymer ?
#
loop_
_entity_poly.entity_id
_entity_poly.type
_entity_poly.pdbx_seq_one_letter_code
_entity_poly.pdbx_strand_id
1 'polypeptide(L)'
;MNQTTIGKYRWTICTLVFFATTINYLDRQVISLVKEDLDTQFNWTKSDYANITAVFQLAYALGMFFVGRLIDKLGTKMGYAISLLLWSIAAMGHALVNSTGGFMIARAALGITEAGNFPAAIKTIAEWFPKRERAFATGIFNSGTNIGAIVAPLTVPFIAVAWGWKWAFVITGAIGLLWLLFWFLMYEVPA
;
A
#
# COMPACT_ATOMS: atom_id res chain seq x y z
N MET A 1 6.60 29.08 8.24
CA MET A 1 5.51 28.71 9.19
C MET A 1 6.01 28.91 10.62
N ASN A 2 5.17 29.39 11.55
CA ASN A 2 5.53 29.49 12.97
C ASN A 2 5.87 28.10 13.56
N GLN A 3 6.81 28.00 14.50
CA GLN A 3 7.24 26.71 15.07
C GLN A 3 6.08 25.91 15.70
N THR A 4 5.07 26.57 16.23
CA THR A 4 3.83 25.94 16.76
C THR A 4 2.93 25.34 15.68
N THR A 5 2.84 25.98 14.50
CA THR A 5 2.12 25.44 13.33
C THR A 5 2.81 24.22 12.73
N ILE A 6 4.16 24.20 12.68
CA ILE A 6 4.93 23.01 12.28
C ILE A 6 4.66 21.85 13.27
N GLY A 7 4.55 22.16 14.57
CA GLY A 7 4.28 21.19 15.63
C GLY A 7 2.95 20.43 15.50
N LYS A 8 1.89 21.07 14.97
CA LYS A 8 0.59 20.42 14.70
C LYS A 8 0.54 19.77 13.32
N TYR A 9 1.16 20.40 12.32
CA TYR A 9 1.10 19.92 10.94
C TYR A 9 1.86 18.60 10.73
N ARG A 10 2.99 18.39 11.42
CA ARG A 10 3.72 17.10 11.42
C ARG A 10 2.84 15.90 11.82
N TRP A 11 1.87 16.09 12.72
CA TRP A 11 0.92 15.05 13.11
C TRP A 11 -0.14 14.77 12.04
N THR A 12 -0.48 15.79 11.26
CA THR A 12 -1.31 15.62 10.06
C THR A 12 -0.57 14.76 9.03
N ILE A 13 0.73 15.02 8.82
CA ILE A 13 1.57 14.19 7.95
C ILE A 13 1.70 12.75 8.47
N CYS A 14 1.90 12.56 9.77
CA CYS A 14 1.92 11.24 10.38
C CYS A 14 0.59 10.49 10.16
N THR A 15 -0.53 11.18 10.28
CA THR A 15 -1.87 10.63 10.02
C THR A 15 -2.04 10.24 8.55
N LEU A 16 -1.54 11.04 7.61
CA LEU A 16 -1.53 10.69 6.20
C LEU A 16 -0.76 9.37 5.99
N VAL A 17 0.49 9.29 6.44
CA VAL A 17 1.33 8.08 6.28
C VAL A 17 0.70 6.85 6.95
N PHE A 18 0.04 7.04 8.09
CA PHE A 18 -0.75 5.99 8.76
C PHE A 18 -1.87 5.45 7.87
N PHE A 19 -2.67 6.32 7.25
CA PHE A 19 -3.74 5.89 6.35
C PHE A 19 -3.20 5.22 5.09
N ALA A 20 -2.12 5.73 4.48
CA ALA A 20 -1.50 5.04 3.35
C ALA A 20 -1.00 3.64 3.72
N THR A 21 -0.39 3.49 4.90
CA THR A 21 0.04 2.18 5.42
C THR A 21 -1.14 1.26 5.74
N THR A 22 -2.28 1.84 6.14
CA THR A 22 -3.53 1.09 6.35
C THR A 22 -4.07 0.55 5.04
N ILE A 23 -4.16 1.39 4.00
CA ILE A 23 -4.59 0.99 2.66
C ILE A 23 -3.66 -0.08 2.10
N ASN A 24 -2.35 0.04 2.40
CA ASN A 24 -1.31 -0.89 1.98
C ASN A 24 -1.56 -2.31 2.47
N TYR A 25 -1.79 -2.44 3.77
CA TYR A 25 -2.08 -3.73 4.37
C TYR A 25 -3.47 -4.25 4.03
N LEU A 26 -4.43 -3.36 3.84
CA LEU A 26 -5.76 -3.74 3.36
C LEU A 26 -5.65 -4.43 2.00
N ASP A 27 -4.95 -3.81 1.04
CA ASP A 27 -4.79 -4.36 -0.31
C ASP A 27 -4.05 -5.71 -0.33
N ARG A 28 -3.02 -5.85 0.51
CA ARG A 28 -2.32 -7.14 0.69
C ARG A 28 -3.25 -8.28 1.07
N GLN A 29 -4.22 -8.01 1.93
CA GLN A 29 -5.15 -9.03 2.45
C GLN A 29 -6.26 -9.39 1.47
N VAL A 30 -6.47 -8.62 0.39
CA VAL A 30 -7.59 -8.88 -0.54
C VAL A 30 -7.53 -10.30 -1.11
N ILE A 31 -6.36 -10.80 -1.52
CA ILE A 31 -6.25 -12.13 -2.15
C ILE A 31 -6.60 -13.27 -1.22
N SER A 32 -6.21 -13.19 0.06
CA SER A 32 -6.46 -14.26 1.01
C SER A 32 -7.94 -14.34 1.36
N LEU A 33 -8.64 -13.20 1.32
CA LEU A 33 -10.06 -13.07 1.63
C LEU A 33 -10.97 -13.45 0.46
N VAL A 34 -10.51 -13.30 -0.78
CA VAL A 34 -11.26 -13.73 -1.99
C VAL A 34 -10.70 -15.02 -2.59
N LYS A 35 -9.92 -15.77 -1.81
CA LYS A 35 -9.22 -16.97 -2.28
C LYS A 35 -10.18 -18.04 -2.79
N GLU A 36 -11.29 -18.28 -2.11
CA GLU A 36 -12.26 -19.32 -2.50
C GLU A 36 -12.89 -19.04 -3.88
N ASP A 37 -13.20 -17.77 -4.16
CA ASP A 37 -13.70 -17.33 -5.47
C ASP A 37 -12.65 -17.55 -6.57
N LEU A 38 -11.39 -17.20 -6.28
CA LEU A 38 -10.26 -17.35 -7.20
C LEU A 38 -9.92 -18.81 -7.45
N ASP A 39 -9.95 -19.65 -6.41
CA ASP A 39 -9.75 -21.10 -6.53
C ASP A 39 -10.79 -21.72 -7.46
N THR A 40 -12.06 -21.33 -7.31
CA THR A 40 -13.17 -21.84 -8.14
C THR A 40 -13.05 -21.37 -9.59
N GLN A 41 -12.67 -20.11 -9.81
CA GLN A 41 -12.58 -19.56 -11.16
C GLN A 41 -11.35 -20.02 -11.95
N PHE A 42 -10.19 -20.10 -11.28
CA PHE A 42 -8.91 -20.40 -11.93
C PHE A 42 -8.43 -21.84 -11.70
N ASN A 43 -9.20 -22.64 -10.95
CA ASN A 43 -8.83 -23.99 -10.53
C ASN A 43 -7.46 -24.03 -9.85
N TRP A 44 -7.19 -23.07 -8.96
CA TRP A 44 -5.90 -22.99 -8.29
C TRP A 44 -5.66 -24.19 -7.38
N THR A 45 -4.48 -24.77 -7.53
CA THR A 45 -3.95 -25.70 -6.53
C THR A 45 -3.38 -24.92 -5.35
N LYS A 46 -3.16 -25.61 -4.23
CA LYS A 46 -2.43 -25.02 -3.09
C LYS A 46 -1.02 -24.53 -3.50
N SER A 47 -0.40 -25.19 -4.48
CA SER A 47 0.89 -24.81 -5.04
C SER A 47 0.81 -23.49 -5.79
N ASP A 48 -0.24 -23.28 -6.60
CA ASP A 48 -0.42 -22.04 -7.37
C ASP A 48 -0.58 -20.83 -6.46
N TYR A 49 -1.42 -20.93 -5.44
CA TYR A 49 -1.59 -19.88 -4.44
C TYR A 49 -0.28 -19.57 -3.68
N ALA A 50 0.46 -20.62 -3.30
CA ALA A 50 1.76 -20.47 -2.66
C ALA A 50 2.77 -19.76 -3.58
N ASN A 51 2.82 -20.14 -4.86
CA ASN A 51 3.69 -19.53 -5.85
C ASN A 51 3.33 -18.06 -6.11
N ILE A 52 2.04 -17.72 -6.21
CA ILE A 52 1.59 -16.33 -6.35
C ILE A 52 2.05 -15.48 -5.17
N THR A 53 1.90 -16.01 -3.96
CA THR A 53 2.32 -15.33 -2.73
C THR A 53 3.84 -15.20 -2.65
N ALA A 54 4.59 -16.22 -3.07
CA ALA A 54 6.05 -16.20 -3.13
C ALA A 54 6.57 -15.20 -4.16
N VAL A 55 5.97 -15.14 -5.36
CA VAL A 55 6.31 -14.15 -6.40
C VAL A 55 6.13 -12.74 -5.87
N PHE A 56 5.03 -12.46 -5.16
CA PHE A 56 4.82 -11.16 -4.52
C PHE A 56 5.93 -10.83 -3.52
N GLN A 57 6.30 -11.77 -2.63
CA GLN A 57 7.35 -11.55 -1.63
C GLN A 57 8.73 -11.32 -2.26
N LEU A 58 9.08 -12.11 -3.28
CA LEU A 58 10.34 -11.94 -4.03
C LEU A 58 10.38 -10.58 -4.75
N ALA A 59 9.30 -10.23 -5.43
CA ALA A 59 9.18 -8.95 -6.13
C ALA A 59 9.25 -7.76 -5.17
N TYR A 60 8.62 -7.88 -4.00
CA TYR A 60 8.70 -6.89 -2.91
C TYR A 60 10.11 -6.75 -2.34
N ALA A 61 10.80 -7.87 -2.08
CA ALA A 61 12.18 -7.88 -1.61
C ALA A 61 13.13 -7.21 -2.61
N LEU A 62 12.98 -7.52 -3.91
CA LEU A 62 13.72 -6.86 -4.98
C LEU A 62 13.39 -5.36 -5.02
N GLY A 63 12.12 -5.00 -4.95
CA GLY A 63 11.66 -3.60 -4.91
C GLY A 63 12.33 -2.81 -3.78
N MET A 64 12.41 -3.38 -2.57
CA MET A 64 13.04 -2.72 -1.42
C MET A 64 14.50 -2.30 -1.67
N PHE A 65 15.26 -3.07 -2.46
CA PHE A 65 16.66 -2.76 -2.75
C PHE A 65 16.84 -1.49 -3.61
N PHE A 66 15.86 -1.22 -4.49
CA PHE A 66 15.93 -0.11 -5.45
C PHE A 66 15.12 1.11 -5.01
N VAL A 67 13.94 0.89 -4.43
CA VAL A 67 12.97 1.97 -4.21
C VAL A 67 13.44 2.98 -3.18
N GLY A 68 14.22 2.58 -2.16
CA GLY A 68 14.82 3.53 -1.21
C GLY A 68 15.69 4.58 -1.90
N ARG A 69 16.60 4.15 -2.80
CA ARG A 69 17.44 5.06 -3.59
C ARG A 69 16.63 5.92 -4.55
N LEU A 70 15.54 5.38 -5.09
CA LEU A 70 14.65 6.12 -5.97
C LEU A 70 13.94 7.26 -5.23
N ILE A 71 13.39 6.97 -4.04
CA ILE A 71 12.76 7.97 -3.17
C ILE A 71 13.79 9.01 -2.72
N ASP A 72 15.05 8.61 -2.52
CA ASP A 72 16.13 9.55 -2.22
C ASP A 72 16.41 10.54 -3.34
N LYS A 73 16.36 10.08 -4.60
CA LYS A 73 16.58 10.94 -5.77
C LYS A 73 15.36 11.81 -6.14
N LEU A 74 14.16 11.26 -6.04
CA LEU A 74 12.92 11.93 -6.45
C LEU A 74 12.34 12.84 -5.35
N GLY A 75 12.81 12.67 -4.12
CA GLY A 75 12.25 13.32 -2.95
C GLY A 75 10.99 12.60 -2.43
N THR A 76 10.68 12.83 -1.16
CA THR A 76 9.64 12.08 -0.44
C THR A 76 8.24 12.32 -1.02
N LYS A 77 7.91 13.54 -1.43
CA LYS A 77 6.60 13.89 -2.01
C LYS A 77 6.31 13.08 -3.28
N MET A 78 7.22 13.17 -4.26
CA MET A 78 7.04 12.53 -5.57
C MET A 78 7.33 11.03 -5.52
N GLY A 79 8.36 10.62 -4.79
CA GLY A 79 8.70 9.20 -4.63
C GLY A 79 7.54 8.40 -4.05
N TYR A 80 6.92 8.89 -2.97
CA TYR A 80 5.79 8.21 -2.37
C TYR A 80 4.56 8.22 -3.27
N ALA A 81 4.27 9.35 -3.91
CA ALA A 81 3.16 9.50 -4.83
C ALA A 81 3.23 8.52 -6.01
N ILE A 82 4.41 8.36 -6.61
CA ILE A 82 4.65 7.43 -7.72
C ILE A 82 4.47 5.99 -7.24
N SER A 83 5.02 5.62 -6.09
CA SER A 83 4.83 4.28 -5.53
C SER A 83 3.36 3.95 -5.31
N LEU A 84 2.60 4.87 -4.70
CA LEU A 84 1.16 4.70 -4.47
C LEU A 84 0.34 4.64 -5.75
N LEU A 85 0.65 5.49 -6.74
CA LEU A 85 -0.02 5.48 -8.03
C LEU A 85 0.19 4.12 -8.73
N LEU A 86 1.44 3.68 -8.82
CA LEU A 86 1.78 2.41 -9.49
C LEU A 86 1.23 1.20 -8.74
N TRP A 87 1.29 1.21 -7.40
CA TRP A 87 0.64 0.18 -6.59
C TRP A 87 -0.87 0.16 -6.85
N SER A 88 -1.56 1.30 -6.74
CA SER A 88 -3.01 1.35 -6.92
C SER A 88 -3.43 0.86 -8.30
N ILE A 89 -2.68 1.19 -9.35
CA ILE A 89 -2.91 0.68 -10.71
C ILE A 89 -2.67 -0.83 -10.78
N ALA A 90 -1.58 -1.34 -10.16
CA ALA A 90 -1.30 -2.77 -10.12
C ALA A 90 -2.37 -3.55 -9.36
N ALA A 91 -2.88 -3.00 -8.25
CA ALA A 91 -3.98 -3.56 -7.47
C ALA A 91 -5.24 -3.72 -8.34
N MET A 92 -5.71 -2.64 -8.99
CA MET A 92 -6.86 -2.70 -9.90
C MET A 92 -6.61 -3.61 -11.11
N GLY A 93 -5.36 -3.71 -11.57
CA GLY A 93 -4.95 -4.59 -12.66
C GLY A 93 -5.29 -6.06 -12.43
N HIS A 94 -5.38 -6.52 -11.17
CA HIS A 94 -5.79 -7.89 -10.84
C HIS A 94 -7.21 -8.21 -11.33
N ALA A 95 -8.11 -7.23 -11.38
CA ALA A 95 -9.48 -7.44 -11.85
C ALA A 95 -9.57 -7.72 -13.36
N LEU A 96 -8.54 -7.32 -14.12
CA LEU A 96 -8.47 -7.48 -15.58
C LEU A 96 -7.87 -8.83 -16.00
N VAL A 97 -7.23 -9.52 -15.07
CA VAL A 97 -6.55 -10.78 -15.33
C VAL A 97 -7.56 -11.94 -15.39
N ASN A 98 -7.39 -12.82 -16.38
CA ASN A 98 -8.19 -14.04 -16.54
C ASN A 98 -7.32 -15.31 -16.60
N SER A 99 -6.09 -15.28 -16.09
CA SER A 99 -5.22 -16.46 -15.99
C SER A 99 -4.34 -16.43 -14.75
N THR A 100 -3.96 -17.60 -14.23
CA THR A 100 -3.06 -17.75 -13.08
C THR A 100 -1.72 -17.05 -13.31
N GLY A 101 -1.12 -17.23 -14.49
CA GLY A 101 0.14 -16.57 -14.85
C GLY A 101 0.02 -15.05 -14.93
N GLY A 102 -1.08 -14.53 -15.48
CA GLY A 102 -1.36 -13.10 -15.45
C GLY A 102 -1.50 -12.57 -14.01
N PHE A 103 -2.04 -13.39 -13.10
CA PHE A 103 -2.25 -13.01 -11.72
C PHE A 103 -0.92 -12.93 -10.96
N MET A 104 0.01 -13.84 -11.27
CA MET A 104 1.39 -13.78 -10.77
C MET A 104 2.10 -12.51 -11.24
N ILE A 105 1.92 -12.11 -12.50
CA ILE A 105 2.52 -10.87 -13.04
C ILE A 105 1.93 -9.64 -12.33
N ALA A 106 0.60 -9.58 -12.20
CA ALA A 106 -0.06 -8.50 -11.46
C ALA A 106 0.43 -8.43 -10.00
N ARG A 107 0.64 -9.59 -9.36
CA ARG A 107 1.21 -9.68 -8.02
C ARG A 107 2.68 -9.28 -7.94
N ALA A 108 3.49 -9.59 -8.94
CA ALA A 108 4.87 -9.14 -9.00
C ALA A 108 4.94 -7.61 -9.15
N ALA A 109 4.13 -7.04 -10.05
CA ALA A 109 4.04 -5.59 -10.26
C ALA A 109 3.59 -4.87 -8.97
N LEU A 110 2.58 -5.45 -8.29
CA LEU A 110 2.15 -4.98 -6.98
C LEU A 110 3.31 -5.01 -5.97
N GLY A 111 3.98 -6.14 -5.81
CA GLY A 111 5.10 -6.28 -4.86
C GLY A 111 6.21 -5.24 -5.06
N ILE A 112 6.67 -5.02 -6.29
CA ILE A 112 7.73 -4.04 -6.59
C ILE A 112 7.31 -2.62 -6.22
N THR A 113 6.08 -2.25 -6.58
CA THR A 113 5.58 -0.87 -6.43
C THR A 113 5.22 -0.57 -4.96
N GLU A 114 4.67 -1.56 -4.29
CA GLU A 114 4.25 -1.51 -2.89
C GLU A 114 5.45 -1.42 -1.92
N ALA A 115 6.63 -1.92 -2.32
CA ALA A 115 7.87 -1.84 -1.55
C ALA A 115 8.30 -0.40 -1.18
N GLY A 116 7.77 0.61 -1.89
CA GLY A 116 8.05 2.02 -1.60
C GLY A 116 7.35 2.59 -0.36
N ASN A 117 6.31 1.92 0.15
CA ASN A 117 5.52 2.46 1.25
C ASN A 117 6.36 2.72 2.51
N PHE A 118 7.11 1.71 2.99
CA PHE A 118 7.90 1.84 4.22
C PHE A 118 9.11 2.77 4.11
N PRO A 119 9.94 2.70 3.06
CA PRO A 119 11.04 3.66 2.89
C PRO A 119 10.54 5.11 2.82
N ALA A 120 9.45 5.36 2.08
CA ALA A 120 8.84 6.68 2.00
C ALA A 120 8.27 7.16 3.34
N ALA A 121 7.55 6.28 4.05
CA ALA A 121 6.98 6.55 5.36
C ALA A 121 8.06 6.92 6.40
N ILE A 122 9.11 6.08 6.51
CA ILE A 122 10.21 6.31 7.44
C ILE A 122 10.95 7.61 7.11
N LYS A 123 11.21 7.87 5.82
CA LYS A 123 11.83 9.12 5.39
C LYS A 123 10.96 10.34 5.72
N THR A 124 9.66 10.24 5.47
CA THR A 124 8.69 11.29 5.83
C THR A 124 8.75 11.62 7.32
N ILE A 125 8.71 10.60 8.18
CA ILE A 125 8.82 10.79 9.64
C ILE A 125 10.17 11.38 10.01
N ALA A 126 11.26 10.96 9.35
CA ALA A 126 12.58 11.52 9.59
C ALA A 126 12.68 13.01 9.21
N GLU A 127 12.01 13.44 8.14
CA GLU A 127 11.98 14.84 7.70
C GLU A 127 11.12 15.72 8.62
N TRP A 128 9.99 15.20 9.11
CA TRP A 128 9.00 15.98 9.86
C TRP A 128 9.16 15.96 11.39
N PHE A 129 9.80 14.94 11.96
CA PHE A 129 9.88 14.76 13.42
C PHE A 129 11.31 14.88 13.97
N PRO A 130 11.48 15.50 15.15
CA PRO A 130 12.76 15.54 15.85
C PRO A 130 13.17 14.13 16.30
N LYS A 131 14.48 13.86 16.36
CA LYS A 131 15.04 12.52 16.63
C LYS A 131 14.40 11.79 17.81
N ARG A 132 14.04 12.53 18.88
CA ARG A 132 13.43 11.98 20.10
C ARG A 132 12.00 11.44 19.90
N GLU A 133 11.24 12.00 18.96
CA GLU A 133 9.83 11.64 18.73
C GLU A 133 9.63 10.69 17.54
N ARG A 134 10.66 10.50 16.70
CA ARG A 134 10.59 9.66 15.49
C ARG A 134 10.15 8.22 15.80
N ALA A 135 10.66 7.62 16.87
CA ALA A 135 10.29 6.25 17.24
C ALA A 135 8.79 6.12 17.56
N PHE A 136 8.23 7.11 18.26
CA PHE A 136 6.82 7.12 18.61
C PHE A 136 5.93 7.37 17.38
N ALA A 137 6.30 8.33 16.52
CA ALA A 137 5.60 8.58 15.26
C ALA A 137 5.68 7.37 14.32
N THR A 138 6.81 6.65 14.30
CA THR A 138 6.96 5.39 13.57
C THR A 138 6.03 4.31 14.12
N GLY A 139 5.92 4.19 15.44
CA GLY A 139 4.97 3.29 16.07
C GLY A 139 3.52 3.59 15.68
N ILE A 140 3.14 4.87 15.62
CA ILE A 140 1.80 5.30 15.22
C ILE A 140 1.52 4.89 13.78
N PHE A 141 2.33 5.29 12.79
CA PHE A 141 2.00 4.93 11.41
C PHE A 141 2.05 3.41 11.18
N ASN A 142 2.98 2.70 11.83
CA ASN A 142 3.09 1.25 11.70
C ASN A 142 1.88 0.53 12.31
N SER A 143 1.21 1.11 13.31
CA SER A 143 -0.07 0.56 13.80
C SER A 143 -1.17 0.52 12.72
N GLY A 144 -1.04 1.33 11.65
CA GLY A 144 -1.91 1.27 10.48
C GLY A 144 -1.90 -0.09 9.77
N THR A 145 -0.79 -0.83 9.84
CA THR A 145 -0.72 -2.20 9.31
C THR A 145 -1.74 -3.13 9.96
N ASN A 146 -1.89 -3.02 11.29
CA ASN A 146 -2.85 -3.80 12.07
C ASN A 146 -4.29 -3.37 11.78
N ILE A 147 -4.53 -2.06 11.66
CA ILE A 147 -5.86 -1.55 11.30
C ILE A 147 -6.24 -2.04 9.90
N GLY A 148 -5.33 -2.00 8.92
CA GLY A 148 -5.58 -2.52 7.58
C GLY A 148 -5.93 -4.01 7.60
N ALA A 149 -5.23 -4.79 8.41
CA ALA A 149 -5.50 -6.22 8.60
C ALA A 149 -6.84 -6.52 9.29
N ILE A 150 -7.37 -5.60 10.10
CA ILE A 150 -8.70 -5.73 10.72
C ILE A 150 -9.80 -5.27 9.77
N VAL A 151 -9.59 -4.15 9.08
CA VAL A 151 -10.60 -3.56 8.17
C VAL A 151 -10.80 -4.44 6.94
N ALA A 152 -9.75 -5.11 6.43
CA ALA A 152 -9.85 -5.98 5.27
C ALA A 152 -10.92 -7.10 5.42
N PRO A 153 -10.88 -7.99 6.42
CA PRO A 153 -11.90 -9.03 6.59
C PRO A 153 -13.29 -8.49 6.91
N LEU A 154 -13.42 -7.27 7.44
CA LEU A 154 -14.71 -6.63 7.69
C LEU A 154 -15.37 -6.07 6.42
N THR A 155 -14.57 -5.78 5.38
CA THR A 155 -15.04 -5.05 4.19
C THR A 155 -14.96 -5.89 2.91
N VAL A 156 -13.84 -6.57 2.68
CA VAL A 156 -13.54 -7.29 1.43
C VAL A 156 -14.51 -8.44 1.16
N PRO A 157 -14.81 -9.35 2.11
CA PRO A 157 -15.77 -10.44 1.86
C PRO A 157 -17.17 -9.92 1.53
N PHE A 158 -17.61 -8.85 2.20
CA PHE A 158 -18.91 -8.23 1.92
C PHE A 158 -18.98 -7.68 0.48
N ILE A 159 -17.91 -7.00 0.04
CA ILE A 159 -17.77 -6.51 -1.33
C ILE A 159 -17.76 -7.67 -2.33
N ALA A 160 -17.01 -8.74 -2.02
CA ALA A 160 -16.89 -9.90 -2.89
C ALA A 160 -18.23 -10.62 -3.08
N VAL A 161 -19.04 -10.76 -2.04
CA VAL A 161 -20.38 -11.36 -2.13
C VAL A 161 -21.37 -10.45 -2.86
N ALA A 162 -21.34 -9.14 -2.61
CA ALA A 162 -22.32 -8.21 -3.18
C ALA A 162 -22.08 -7.88 -4.66
N TRP A 163 -20.81 -7.71 -5.05
CA TRP A 163 -20.44 -7.24 -6.38
C TRP A 163 -19.46 -8.16 -7.12
N GLY A 164 -18.83 -9.13 -6.43
CA GLY A 164 -17.83 -10.03 -6.97
C GLY A 164 -16.41 -9.68 -6.54
N TRP A 165 -15.52 -10.67 -6.50
CA TRP A 165 -14.13 -10.51 -6.07
C TRP A 165 -13.34 -9.45 -6.85
N LYS A 166 -13.67 -9.23 -8.13
CA LYS A 166 -13.02 -8.21 -8.98
C LYS A 166 -13.17 -6.82 -8.38
N TRP A 167 -14.35 -6.52 -7.81
CA TRP A 167 -14.62 -5.23 -7.20
C TRP A 167 -13.84 -5.01 -5.91
N ALA A 168 -13.44 -6.08 -5.21
CA ALA A 168 -12.55 -5.93 -4.07
C ALA A 168 -11.22 -5.26 -4.51
N PHE A 169 -10.57 -5.78 -5.55
CA PHE A 169 -9.34 -5.20 -6.09
C PHE A 169 -9.52 -3.80 -6.67
N VAL A 170 -10.66 -3.55 -7.34
CA VAL A 170 -10.94 -2.22 -7.93
C VAL A 170 -11.16 -1.18 -6.83
N ILE A 171 -11.95 -1.50 -5.80
CA ILE A 171 -12.28 -0.56 -4.71
C ILE A 171 -11.04 -0.28 -3.86
N THR A 172 -10.22 -1.28 -3.53
CA THR A 172 -9.00 -1.05 -2.73
C THR A 172 -8.00 -0.19 -3.47
N GLY A 173 -7.78 -0.44 -4.76
CA GLY A 173 -6.94 0.41 -5.61
C GLY A 173 -7.51 1.83 -5.77
N ALA A 174 -8.83 1.98 -5.93
CA ALA A 174 -9.47 3.29 -6.02
C ALA A 174 -9.33 4.11 -4.72
N ILE A 175 -9.42 3.47 -3.55
CA ILE A 175 -9.16 4.12 -2.26
C ILE A 175 -7.71 4.63 -2.19
N GLY A 176 -6.74 3.86 -2.71
CA GLY A 176 -5.34 4.30 -2.83
C GLY A 176 -5.18 5.54 -3.73
N LEU A 177 -5.86 5.58 -4.88
CA LEU A 177 -5.86 6.75 -5.76
C LEU A 177 -6.56 7.97 -5.13
N LEU A 178 -7.66 7.76 -4.42
CA LEU A 178 -8.33 8.84 -3.69
C LEU A 178 -7.41 9.41 -2.61
N TRP A 179 -6.71 8.53 -1.87
CA TRP A 179 -5.72 8.94 -0.89
C TRP A 179 -4.58 9.75 -1.51
N LEU A 180 -4.14 9.39 -2.73
CA LEU A 180 -3.09 10.11 -3.46
C LEU A 180 -3.46 11.59 -3.70
N LEU A 181 -4.74 11.91 -3.91
CA LEU A 181 -5.20 13.30 -4.02
C LEU A 181 -4.95 14.07 -2.71
N PHE A 182 -5.30 13.47 -1.56
CA PHE A 182 -5.03 14.06 -0.26
C PHE A 182 -3.54 14.26 -0.01
N TRP A 183 -2.69 13.32 -0.46
CA TRP A 183 -1.24 13.47 -0.37
C TRP A 183 -0.72 14.68 -1.15
N PHE A 184 -1.16 14.88 -2.40
CA PHE A 184 -0.68 16.02 -3.17
C PHE A 184 -1.14 17.37 -2.60
N LEU A 185 -2.36 17.41 -2.07
CA LEU A 185 -2.97 18.61 -1.49
C LEU A 185 -2.41 18.96 -0.11
N MET A 186 -2.13 17.96 0.72
CA MET A 186 -1.76 18.15 2.14
C MET A 186 -0.30 17.87 2.45
N TYR A 187 0.46 17.19 1.58
CA TYR A 187 1.88 16.98 1.83
C TYR A 187 2.70 18.15 1.28
N GLU A 188 3.37 18.86 2.17
CA GLU A 188 4.43 19.80 1.82
C GLU A 188 5.78 19.18 2.16
N VAL A 189 6.85 19.58 1.47
CA VAL A 189 8.20 19.23 1.92
C VAL A 189 8.59 20.28 2.95
N PRO A 190 9.00 19.90 4.17
CA PRO A 190 9.38 20.89 5.17
C PRO A 190 10.59 21.67 4.65
N ALA A 191 10.41 22.99 4.46
CA ALA A 191 11.46 23.93 4.06
C ALA A 191 12.31 24.37 5.26
#